data_AF-A0A9P6EZ85-F1
#
_entry.id   AF-A0A9P6EZ85-F1
#
_cell.length_a   1.000
_cell.length_b   1.000
_cell.length_c   1.000
_cell.angle_alpha   90.00
_cell.angle_beta   90.00
_cell.angle_gamma   90.00
#
_symmetry.space_group_name_H-M   'P 1'
#
loop_
_entity.id
_entity.type
_entity.pdbx_description
1 polymer ?
#
loop_
_entity_poly.entity_id
_entity_poly.type
_entity_poly.pdbx_seq_one_letter_code
_entity_poly.pdbx_strand_id
1 'polypeptide(L)'
;MLSDTGGCYHGRVACTKIRTLSILVKLTPDGKSPVYVTDPSKRWWKKDDHVNWELLGKFYSLIGSLMELRVLDLRSAASIHTPSEVAPIICKRLGYFFEFAGLAKLQELRGSIVWNHKAEEARMGEREVDWFVQHLPALSVAHFLPKGYKFSEEEVLKDEVPEVMQLLQTRLPIIVLDPSPYDNDYL
;
A
#
# COMPACT_ATOMS: atom_id res chain seq x y z
N MET A 1 -18.10 37.27 -37.29
CA MET A 1 -18.27 36.77 -35.91
C MET A 1 -18.18 35.27 -35.95
N LEU A 2 -16.99 34.72 -35.72
CA LEU A 2 -16.75 33.29 -35.52
C LEU A 2 -15.81 33.22 -34.31
N SER A 3 -16.37 32.87 -33.16
CA SER A 3 -15.62 32.70 -31.92
C SER A 3 -15.35 31.21 -31.75
N ASP A 4 -14.06 30.91 -31.80
CA ASP A 4 -13.41 29.61 -31.79
C ASP A 4 -13.64 28.90 -30.44
N THR A 5 -14.36 27.78 -30.46
CA THR A 5 -14.50 26.88 -29.31
C THR A 5 -13.44 25.78 -29.40
N GLY A 6 -12.20 26.12 -29.07
CA GLY A 6 -11.06 25.21 -28.99
C GLY A 6 -11.16 24.25 -27.80
N GLY A 7 -12.00 23.22 -27.91
CA GLY A 7 -12.06 22.12 -26.96
C GLY A 7 -10.95 21.11 -27.22
N CYS A 8 -9.80 21.29 -26.56
CA CYS A 8 -8.73 20.27 -26.56
C CYS A 8 -9.14 19.08 -25.67
N TYR A 9 -9.87 18.12 -26.24
CA TYR A 9 -10.07 16.81 -25.63
C TYR A 9 -8.73 16.07 -25.58
N HIS A 10 -8.02 16.20 -24.46
CA HIS A 10 -6.94 15.27 -24.11
C HIS A 10 -7.57 13.91 -23.81
N GLY A 11 -7.75 13.11 -24.85
CA GLY A 11 -8.08 11.70 -24.74
C GLY A 11 -6.97 11.00 -23.98
N ARG A 12 -7.09 10.91 -22.65
CA ARG A 12 -6.25 10.04 -21.84
C ARG A 12 -6.58 8.61 -22.26
N VAL A 13 -5.72 8.02 -23.07
CA VAL A 13 -5.68 6.57 -23.27
C VAL A 13 -5.14 5.98 -21.96
N ALA A 14 -6.01 5.85 -20.97
CA ALA A 14 -5.71 5.09 -19.78
C ALA A 14 -5.69 3.61 -20.21
N CYS A 15 -4.54 2.95 -20.09
CA CYS A 15 -4.46 1.51 -20.26
C CYS A 15 -5.21 0.84 -19.10
N THR A 16 -6.52 0.64 -19.26
CA THR A 16 -7.39 0.06 -18.21
C THR A 16 -7.27 -1.45 -18.09
N LYS A 17 -6.47 -2.11 -18.93
CA LYS A 17 -6.37 -3.58 -19.02
C LYS A 17 -5.20 -4.17 -18.23
N ILE A 18 -4.47 -3.37 -17.46
CA ILE A 18 -3.37 -3.86 -16.63
C ILE A 18 -3.96 -4.78 -15.56
N ARG A 19 -3.54 -6.05 -15.55
CA ARG A 19 -3.99 -7.06 -14.57
C ARG A 19 -2.99 -7.28 -13.44
N THR A 20 -1.72 -7.03 -13.70
CA THR A 20 -0.64 -7.21 -12.73
C THR A 20 0.23 -5.97 -12.76
N LEU A 21 0.47 -5.40 -11.58
CA LEU A 21 1.32 -4.24 -11.40
C LEU A 21 2.29 -4.53 -10.25
N SER A 22 3.58 -4.68 -10.57
CA SER A 22 4.65 -4.76 -9.58
C SER A 22 5.50 -3.51 -9.67
N ILE A 23 5.55 -2.74 -8.58
CA ILE A 23 6.32 -1.49 -8.51
C ILE A 23 7.15 -1.50 -7.25
N LEU A 24 8.44 -1.21 -7.43
CA LEU A 24 9.34 -0.85 -6.34
C LEU A 24 9.35 0.68 -6.19
N VAL A 25 8.79 1.17 -5.10
CA VAL A 25 8.66 2.60 -4.79
C VAL A 25 9.80 3.03 -3.89
N LYS A 26 10.58 4.02 -4.33
CA LYS A 26 11.58 4.69 -3.50
C LYS A 26 11.05 6.07 -3.12
N LEU A 27 10.73 6.26 -1.83
CA LEU A 27 10.10 7.51 -1.36
C LEU A 27 11.07 8.69 -1.32
N THR A 28 12.35 8.42 -1.04
CA THR A 28 13.40 9.43 -0.94
C THR A 28 14.66 8.96 -1.67
N PRO A 29 15.41 9.84 -2.34
CA PRO A 29 16.65 9.46 -3.03
C PRO A 29 17.69 8.82 -2.12
N ASP A 30 17.74 9.23 -0.84
CA ASP A 30 18.67 8.72 0.17
C ASP A 30 18.14 7.52 0.96
N GLY A 31 16.92 7.06 0.66
CA GLY A 31 16.31 5.88 1.29
C GLY A 31 15.90 6.10 2.76
N LYS A 32 15.88 7.35 3.25
CA LYS A 32 15.36 7.69 4.57
C LYS A 32 13.83 7.77 4.57
N SER A 33 13.20 7.41 5.67
CA SER A 33 11.75 7.60 5.86
C SER A 33 11.43 9.10 5.80
N PRO A 34 10.59 9.56 4.85
CA PRO A 34 10.28 10.98 4.73
C PRO A 34 9.41 11.47 5.91
N VAL A 35 9.52 12.75 6.25
CA VAL A 35 8.79 13.36 7.39
C VAL A 35 7.28 13.21 7.23
N TYR A 36 6.77 13.25 6.00
CA TYR A 36 5.34 13.09 5.72
C TYR A 36 4.78 11.69 5.98
N VAL A 37 5.64 10.67 6.09
CA VAL A 37 5.23 9.32 6.49
C VAL A 37 5.19 9.19 8.01
N THR A 38 6.12 9.85 8.70
CA THR A 38 6.29 9.70 10.16
C THR A 38 5.42 10.67 10.97
N ASP A 39 5.17 11.89 10.46
CA ASP A 39 4.39 12.96 11.12
C ASP A 39 3.06 13.27 10.39
N PRO A 40 1.93 12.63 10.76
CA PRO A 40 0.63 12.91 10.15
C PRO A 40 0.03 14.26 10.58
N SER A 41 0.60 14.93 11.60
CA SER A 41 0.10 16.24 12.06
C SER A 41 0.44 17.37 11.09
N LYS A 42 1.35 17.11 10.15
CA LYS A 42 1.91 18.10 9.22
C LYS A 42 2.67 19.24 9.89
N ARG A 43 2.92 19.14 11.21
CA ARG A 43 3.52 20.22 12.00
C ARG A 43 4.96 20.51 11.56
N TRP A 44 5.68 19.47 11.13
CA TRP A 44 7.09 19.58 10.76
C TRP A 44 7.34 19.46 9.26
N TRP A 45 6.29 19.51 8.44
CA TRP A 45 6.40 19.38 7.00
C TRP A 45 7.02 20.62 6.38
N LYS A 46 8.00 20.42 5.51
CA LYS A 46 8.53 21.44 4.61
C LYS A 46 7.67 21.52 3.36
N LYS A 47 7.89 22.57 2.56
CA LYS A 47 7.20 22.73 1.26
C LYS A 47 7.34 21.49 0.37
N ASP A 48 8.53 20.90 0.31
CA ASP A 48 8.77 19.71 -0.50
C ASP A 48 8.04 18.47 0.05
N ASP A 49 7.83 18.37 1.36
CA ASP A 49 7.04 17.28 1.95
C ASP A 49 5.58 17.35 1.51
N HIS A 50 5.00 18.56 1.43
CA HIS A 50 3.65 18.74 0.89
C HIS A 50 3.56 18.33 -0.58
N VAL A 51 4.53 18.74 -1.41
CA VAL A 51 4.55 18.39 -2.84
C VAL A 51 4.69 16.89 -3.02
N ASN A 52 5.60 16.25 -2.30
CA ASN A 52 5.81 14.81 -2.37
C ASN A 52 4.58 14.03 -1.88
N TRP A 53 3.92 14.51 -0.83
CA TRP A 53 2.65 13.95 -0.37
C TRP A 53 1.56 14.03 -1.47
N GLU A 54 1.39 15.18 -2.11
CA GLU A 54 0.44 15.32 -3.22
C GLU A 54 0.76 14.43 -4.43
N LEU A 55 2.05 14.30 -4.78
CA LEU A 55 2.50 13.39 -5.84
C LEU A 55 2.20 11.93 -5.50
N LEU A 56 2.44 11.55 -4.25
CA LEU A 56 2.12 10.22 -3.74
C LEU A 56 0.60 9.95 -3.86
N GLY A 57 -0.24 10.94 -3.57
CA GLY A 57 -1.68 10.83 -3.76
C GLY A 57 -2.10 10.63 -5.20
N LYS A 58 -1.52 11.42 -6.12
CA LYS A 58 -1.75 11.23 -7.55
C LYS A 58 -1.32 9.84 -8.01
N PHE A 59 -0.20 9.34 -7.51
CA PHE A 59 0.29 8.00 -7.82
C PHE A 59 -0.70 6.91 -7.37
N TYR A 60 -1.19 6.97 -6.13
CA TYR A 60 -2.17 5.99 -5.65
C TYR A 60 -3.53 6.10 -6.35
N SER A 61 -3.97 7.31 -6.67
CA SER A 61 -5.20 7.54 -7.45
C SER A 61 -5.11 6.93 -8.85
N LEU A 62 -3.93 7.02 -9.49
CA LEU A 62 -3.69 6.36 -10.77
C LEU A 62 -3.77 4.84 -10.64
N ILE A 63 -3.19 4.25 -9.59
CA ILE A 63 -3.32 2.80 -9.33
C ILE A 63 -4.79 2.44 -9.11
N GLY A 64 -5.50 3.20 -8.28
CA GLY A 64 -6.93 3.04 -8.00
C GLY A 64 -7.84 3.06 -9.23
N SER A 65 -7.43 3.76 -10.28
CA SER A 65 -8.14 3.80 -11.56
C SER A 65 -7.99 2.55 -12.43
N LEU A 66 -7.09 1.62 -12.06
CA LEU A 66 -6.85 0.36 -12.79
C LEU A 66 -7.89 -0.70 -12.43
N MET A 67 -9.14 -0.53 -12.85
CA MET A 67 -10.26 -1.39 -12.45
C MET A 67 -10.12 -2.88 -12.84
N GLU A 68 -9.27 -3.22 -13.81
CA GLU A 68 -8.97 -4.61 -14.19
C GLU A 68 -7.78 -5.22 -13.42
N LEU A 69 -7.18 -4.47 -12.49
CA LEU A 69 -6.04 -4.92 -11.72
C LEU A 69 -6.46 -6.05 -10.78
N ARG A 70 -5.69 -7.15 -10.84
CA ARG A 70 -5.89 -8.37 -10.04
C ARG A 70 -4.74 -8.60 -9.07
N VAL A 71 -3.52 -8.25 -9.46
CA VAL A 71 -2.33 -8.37 -8.62
C VAL A 71 -1.68 -7.02 -8.51
N LEU A 72 -1.61 -6.50 -7.29
CA LEU A 72 -0.88 -5.29 -6.95
C LEU A 72 0.26 -5.67 -6.02
N ASP A 73 1.50 -5.54 -6.49
CA ASP A 73 2.71 -5.74 -5.71
C ASP A 73 3.43 -4.40 -5.52
N LEU A 74 3.23 -3.78 -4.35
CA LEU A 74 3.84 -2.51 -4.00
C LEU A 74 4.93 -2.70 -2.96
N ARG A 75 6.17 -2.69 -3.40
CA ARG A 75 7.35 -2.82 -2.55
C ARG A 75 7.94 -1.45 -2.28
N SER A 76 8.42 -1.21 -1.06
CA SER A 76 9.20 -0.01 -0.74
C SER A 76 10.69 -0.34 -0.81
N ALA A 77 11.45 0.39 -1.62
CA ALA A 77 12.90 0.36 -1.56
C ALA A 77 13.37 1.22 -0.38
N ALA A 78 13.29 0.65 0.82
CA ALA A 78 13.99 1.18 1.98
C ALA A 78 15.50 0.97 1.83
N SER A 79 16.30 1.88 2.39
CA SER A 79 17.75 1.74 2.40
C SER A 79 18.18 0.39 3.00
N ILE A 80 19.08 -0.32 2.32
CA ILE A 80 19.58 -1.67 2.67
C ILE A 80 20.11 -1.74 4.12
N HIS A 81 20.50 -0.61 4.71
CA HIS A 81 21.13 -0.52 6.03
C HIS A 81 20.15 -0.34 7.20
N THR A 82 18.88 -0.12 6.92
CA THR A 82 17.82 -0.06 7.93
C THR A 82 16.59 -0.66 7.27
N PRO A 83 16.00 -1.76 7.78
CA PRO A 83 14.67 -2.18 7.36
C PRO A 83 13.66 -1.08 7.75
N SER A 84 13.64 -0.01 6.96
CA SER A 84 12.90 1.21 7.18
C SER A 84 11.51 0.95 6.61
N GLU A 85 10.53 0.90 7.49
CA GLU A 85 9.17 1.42 7.28
C GLU A 85 8.73 1.45 5.80
N VAL A 86 8.30 0.28 5.30
CA VAL A 86 7.00 0.04 4.65
C VAL A 86 6.42 1.16 3.81
N ALA A 87 5.98 0.78 2.61
CA ALA A 87 5.13 1.60 1.77
C ALA A 87 3.97 2.20 2.59
N PRO A 88 3.72 3.52 2.53
CA PRO A 88 2.80 4.26 3.40
C PRO A 88 1.31 3.98 3.13
N ILE A 89 0.99 2.79 2.60
CA ILE A 89 -0.34 2.41 2.16
C ILE A 89 -1.32 2.41 3.34
N ILE A 90 -0.86 2.14 4.58
CA ILE A 90 -1.77 1.82 5.69
C ILE A 90 -1.55 2.64 6.98
N CYS A 91 -0.44 3.36 7.16
CA CYS A 91 -0.13 3.90 8.49
C CYS A 91 -0.75 5.28 8.81
N LYS A 92 -1.39 5.33 9.98
CA LYS A 92 -1.84 6.49 10.80
C LYS A 92 -3.10 7.25 10.39
N ARG A 93 -3.56 7.23 9.13
CA ARG A 93 -4.74 8.04 8.73
C ARG A 93 -5.45 7.54 7.47
N LEU A 94 -5.76 6.24 7.34
CA LEU A 94 -6.33 5.61 6.13
C LEU A 94 -5.58 5.92 4.81
N GLY A 95 -4.44 6.62 4.85
CA GLY A 95 -3.58 6.94 3.73
C GLY A 95 -4.33 7.32 2.45
N TYR A 96 -3.77 6.85 1.34
CA TYR A 96 -4.42 6.78 0.04
C TYR A 96 -5.12 5.44 -0.17
N PHE A 97 -5.47 4.73 0.91
CA PHE A 97 -6.14 3.44 0.83
C PHE A 97 -7.51 3.55 0.15
N PHE A 98 -8.21 4.66 0.40
CA PHE A 98 -9.47 4.98 -0.29
C PHE A 98 -9.35 5.07 -1.80
N GLU A 99 -8.16 5.38 -2.34
CA GLU A 99 -7.93 5.39 -3.78
C GLU A 99 -8.10 3.99 -4.37
N PHE A 100 -7.88 2.93 -3.59
CA PHE A 100 -8.05 1.55 -4.03
C PHE A 100 -9.50 1.06 -4.02
N ALA A 101 -10.46 1.88 -3.62
CA ALA A 101 -11.87 1.50 -3.59
C ALA A 101 -12.41 1.04 -4.97
N GLY A 102 -11.79 1.49 -6.07
CA GLY A 102 -12.14 1.07 -7.43
C GLY A 102 -11.61 -0.31 -7.83
N LEU A 103 -10.72 -0.92 -7.04
CA LEU A 103 -10.03 -2.16 -7.37
C LEU A 103 -10.84 -3.41 -6.97
N ALA A 104 -12.12 -3.45 -7.33
CA ALA A 104 -13.04 -4.53 -6.94
C ALA A 104 -12.61 -5.94 -7.46
N LYS A 105 -11.72 -5.98 -8.46
CA LYS A 105 -11.15 -7.21 -9.04
C LYS A 105 -9.78 -7.59 -8.45
N LEU A 106 -9.28 -6.84 -7.48
CA LEU A 106 -7.99 -7.12 -6.84
C LEU A 106 -8.10 -8.44 -6.07
N GLN A 107 -7.30 -9.41 -6.48
CA GLN A 107 -7.22 -10.74 -5.90
C GLN A 107 -6.02 -10.86 -4.97
N GLU A 108 -4.93 -10.16 -5.29
CA GLU A 108 -3.69 -10.26 -4.57
C GLU A 108 -3.14 -8.86 -4.26
N LEU A 109 -3.02 -8.58 -2.98
CA LEU A 109 -2.32 -7.40 -2.47
C LEU A 109 -0.98 -7.85 -1.87
N ARG A 110 0.06 -7.72 -2.67
CA ARG A 110 1.44 -7.98 -2.29
C ARG A 110 2.12 -6.64 -1.98
N GLY A 111 3.14 -6.72 -1.16
CA GLY A 111 3.88 -5.56 -0.67
C GLY A 111 4.06 -5.62 0.83
N SER A 112 5.23 -5.21 1.29
CA SER A 112 5.63 -5.29 2.69
C SER A 112 4.81 -4.34 3.57
N ILE A 113 3.65 -4.77 4.07
CA ILE A 113 2.96 -4.08 5.16
C ILE A 113 3.60 -4.58 6.47
N VAL A 114 4.58 -3.85 7.00
CA VAL A 114 5.20 -4.13 8.32
C VAL A 114 4.49 -3.30 9.40
N TRP A 115 4.17 -3.98 10.50
CA TRP A 115 3.45 -3.44 11.64
C TRP A 115 4.41 -3.24 12.80
N ASN A 116 5.25 -2.21 12.73
CA ASN A 116 6.32 -2.05 13.71
C ASN A 116 5.89 -1.31 14.98
N HIS A 117 4.85 -0.48 14.94
CA HIS A 117 4.37 0.21 16.13
C HIS A 117 3.14 -0.47 16.75
N LYS A 118 3.21 -0.81 18.04
CA LYS A 118 2.07 -1.30 18.85
C LYS A 118 0.86 -0.34 18.80
N ALA A 119 1.12 0.95 18.57
CA ALA A 119 0.10 1.98 18.39
C ALA A 119 -0.56 1.96 17.00
N GLU A 120 0.08 1.37 15.99
CA GLU A 120 -0.46 1.18 14.64
C GLU A 120 -1.24 -0.13 14.54
N GLU A 121 -0.76 -1.17 15.23
CA GLU A 121 -1.47 -2.43 15.48
C GLU A 121 -2.85 -2.19 16.14
N ALA A 122 -2.90 -1.31 17.15
CA ALA A 122 -4.16 -0.90 17.77
C ALA A 122 -5.06 -0.01 16.87
N ARG A 123 -4.56 0.44 15.70
CA ARG A 123 -5.27 1.39 14.83
C ARG A 123 -5.86 0.78 13.57
N MET A 124 -5.27 -0.28 13.01
CA MET A 124 -6.06 -1.13 12.12
C MET A 124 -7.01 -1.89 13.02
N GLY A 125 -8.20 -1.33 13.16
CA GLY A 125 -9.26 -1.95 13.91
C GLY A 125 -10.24 -2.62 12.97
N GLU A 126 -11.40 -2.90 13.52
CA GLU A 126 -12.51 -3.46 12.75
C GLU A 126 -12.89 -2.58 11.54
N ARG A 127 -12.68 -1.26 11.61
CA ARG A 127 -13.03 -0.33 10.53
C ARG A 127 -12.26 -0.57 9.24
N GLU A 128 -10.96 -0.82 9.33
CA GLU A 128 -10.14 -1.10 8.16
C GLU A 128 -10.47 -2.49 7.61
N VAL A 129 -10.74 -3.46 8.48
CA VAL A 129 -11.24 -4.79 8.06
C VAL A 129 -12.56 -4.65 7.31
N ASP A 130 -13.52 -3.89 7.85
CA ASP A 130 -14.79 -3.60 7.17
C ASP A 130 -14.57 -2.94 5.82
N TRP A 131 -13.61 -2.02 5.74
CA TRP A 131 -13.27 -1.40 4.48
C TRP A 131 -12.77 -2.43 3.46
N PHE A 132 -11.86 -3.34 3.84
CA PHE A 132 -11.35 -4.39 2.94
C PHE A 132 -12.49 -5.27 2.44
N VAL A 133 -13.37 -5.71 3.34
CA VAL A 133 -14.54 -6.53 3.02
C VAL A 133 -15.46 -5.80 2.04
N GLN A 134 -15.71 -4.51 2.28
CA GLN A 134 -16.63 -3.70 1.48
C GLN A 134 -16.07 -3.34 0.10
N HIS A 135 -14.78 -3.03 -0.01
CA HIS A 135 -14.19 -2.41 -1.20
C HIS A 135 -13.28 -3.34 -2.01
N LEU A 136 -12.73 -4.38 -1.39
CA LEU A 136 -11.87 -5.37 -2.04
C LEU A 136 -12.44 -6.80 -1.87
N PRO A 137 -13.69 -7.05 -2.31
CA PRO A 137 -14.37 -8.33 -2.06
C PRO A 137 -13.72 -9.52 -2.79
N ALA A 138 -12.92 -9.27 -3.83
CA ALA A 138 -12.20 -10.32 -4.56
C ALA A 138 -10.85 -10.69 -3.94
N LEU A 139 -10.43 -10.01 -2.86
CA LEU A 139 -9.11 -10.19 -2.26
C LEU A 139 -9.00 -11.59 -1.63
N SER A 140 -8.11 -12.39 -2.20
CA SER A 140 -7.84 -13.78 -1.80
C SER A 140 -6.43 -13.99 -1.26
N VAL A 141 -5.50 -13.07 -1.52
CA VAL A 141 -4.12 -13.16 -1.04
C VAL A 141 -3.70 -11.78 -0.54
N ALA A 142 -3.17 -11.73 0.67
CA ALA A 142 -2.57 -10.51 1.20
C ALA A 142 -1.31 -10.84 2.00
N HIS A 143 -0.21 -10.19 1.66
CA HIS A 143 1.08 -10.41 2.30
C HIS A 143 1.23 -9.39 3.42
N PHE A 144 1.30 -9.87 4.65
CA PHE A 144 1.55 -9.04 5.82
C PHE A 144 2.84 -9.52 6.48
N LEU A 145 3.76 -8.61 6.72
CA LEU A 145 5.00 -8.96 7.40
C LEU A 145 4.77 -8.91 8.92
N PRO A 146 5.15 -9.96 9.66
CA PRO A 146 4.99 -10.00 11.10
C PRO A 146 5.80 -8.89 11.76
N LYS A 147 5.39 -8.56 12.99
CA LYS A 147 6.04 -7.54 13.81
C LYS A 147 7.48 -7.95 14.09
N GLY A 148 8.40 -7.00 13.96
CA GLY A 148 9.81 -7.29 14.26
C GLY A 148 10.47 -8.23 13.24
N TYR A 149 9.84 -8.45 12.07
CA TYR A 149 10.47 -9.11 10.94
C TYR A 149 11.78 -8.37 10.60
N LYS A 150 12.90 -8.95 11.03
CA LYS A 150 14.23 -8.53 10.61
C LYS A 150 14.55 -9.39 9.40
N PHE A 151 15.06 -8.77 8.34
CA PHE A 151 15.60 -9.50 7.19
C PHE A 151 16.87 -10.33 7.51
N SER A 152 17.29 -10.38 8.78
CA SER A 152 18.36 -11.28 9.21
C SER A 152 17.84 -12.72 9.21
N GLU A 153 18.57 -13.64 8.60
CA GLU A 153 18.28 -15.08 8.45
C GLU A 153 18.12 -15.86 9.79
N GLU A 154 18.07 -15.18 10.93
CA GLU A 154 17.84 -15.81 12.23
C GLU A 154 16.37 -16.19 12.36
N GLU A 155 16.14 -17.47 12.68
CA GLU A 155 14.85 -18.15 12.79
C GLU A 155 13.68 -17.22 13.09
N VAL A 156 12.85 -17.00 12.06
CA VAL A 156 11.56 -16.34 12.21
C VAL A 156 10.76 -17.18 13.20
N LEU A 157 10.64 -16.67 14.44
CA LEU A 157 9.64 -17.16 15.36
C LEU A 157 8.33 -17.19 14.58
N LYS A 158 7.61 -18.32 14.61
CA LYS A 158 6.24 -18.43 14.10
C LYS A 158 5.38 -17.52 14.96
N ASP A 159 5.52 -16.21 14.76
CA ASP A 159 4.78 -15.21 15.47
C ASP A 159 3.32 -15.35 15.06
N GLU A 160 2.47 -15.30 16.08
CA GLU A 160 1.03 -15.39 15.93
C GLU A 160 0.55 -14.35 14.92
N VAL A 161 -0.29 -14.79 13.98
CA VAL A 161 -1.00 -13.90 13.06
C VAL A 161 -1.72 -12.84 13.90
N PRO A 162 -1.49 -11.53 13.67
CA PRO A 162 -2.12 -10.47 14.47
C PRO A 162 -3.64 -10.63 14.52
N GLU A 163 -4.28 -10.32 15.66
CA GLU A 163 -5.73 -10.50 15.87
C GLU A 163 -6.58 -9.84 14.78
N VAL A 164 -6.19 -8.63 14.33
CA VAL A 164 -6.86 -7.92 13.22
C VAL A 164 -6.84 -8.70 11.90
N MET A 165 -5.78 -9.48 11.67
CA MET A 165 -5.65 -10.31 10.47
C MET A 165 -6.50 -11.57 10.58
N GLN A 166 -6.62 -12.13 11.78
CA GLN A 166 -7.59 -13.21 12.05
C GLN A 166 -9.03 -12.73 11.85
N LEU A 167 -9.33 -11.48 12.24
CA LEU A 167 -10.62 -10.86 11.98
C LEU A 167 -10.88 -10.69 10.48
N LEU A 168 -9.87 -10.26 9.71
CA LEU A 168 -9.96 -10.19 8.25
C LEU A 168 -10.21 -11.56 7.63
N GLN A 169 -9.51 -12.61 8.08
CA GLN A 169 -9.78 -14.00 7.65
C GLN A 169 -11.18 -14.48 8.00
N THR A 170 -11.70 -14.07 9.16
CA THR A 170 -13.06 -14.43 9.58
C THR A 170 -14.10 -13.79 8.66
N ARG A 171 -13.87 -12.55 8.21
CA ARG A 171 -14.80 -11.82 7.33
C ARG A 171 -14.59 -12.10 5.83
N LEU A 172 -13.37 -12.49 5.43
CA LEU A 172 -12.99 -12.92 4.09
C LEU A 172 -12.35 -14.33 4.17
N PRO A 173 -13.15 -15.41 4.28
CA PRO A 173 -12.62 -16.76 4.53
C PRO A 173 -11.76 -17.32 3.39
N ILE A 174 -11.79 -16.69 2.21
CA ILE A 174 -10.96 -17.05 1.06
C ILE A 174 -9.54 -16.49 1.20
N ILE A 175 -9.33 -15.49 2.08
CA ILE A 175 -8.04 -14.80 2.17
C ILE A 175 -6.96 -15.69 2.78
N VAL A 176 -5.90 -15.91 2.03
CA VAL A 176 -4.66 -16.51 2.50
C VAL A 176 -3.75 -15.38 2.97
N LEU A 177 -3.43 -15.43 4.26
CA LEU A 177 -2.39 -14.59 4.83
C LEU A 177 -1.07 -15.32 4.64
N ASP A 178 -0.25 -14.83 3.73
CA ASP A 178 1.07 -15.40 3.49
C ASP A 178 2.12 -14.62 4.31
N PRO A 179 2.71 -15.24 5.35
CA PRO A 179 3.80 -14.63 6.11
C PRO A 179 5.14 -14.68 5.34
N SER A 180 5.19 -15.31 4.16
CA SER A 180 6.41 -15.51 3.39
C SER A 180 7.13 -14.20 3.07
N PRO A 181 8.38 -14.04 3.53
CA PRO A 181 9.26 -13.07 2.93
C PRO A 181 9.67 -13.61 1.57
N TYR A 182 9.35 -12.85 0.52
CA TYR A 182 9.71 -13.13 -0.87
C TYR A 182 10.98 -13.97 -0.98
N ASP A 183 10.87 -15.18 -1.53
CA ASP A 183 12.05 -15.90 -2.04
C ASP A 183 12.78 -14.90 -2.94
N ASN A 184 14.01 -14.57 -2.59
CA ASN A 184 14.81 -13.48 -3.18
C ASN A 184 15.23 -13.76 -4.64
N ASP A 185 14.50 -14.59 -5.38
CA ASP A 185 14.82 -15.09 -6.72
C ASP A 185 14.84 -14.02 -7.83
N TYR A 186 14.74 -12.73 -7.50
CA TYR A 186 14.66 -11.62 -8.47
C TYR A 186 15.69 -10.50 -8.25
N LEU A 187 16.81 -10.77 -7.57
CA LEU A 187 17.98 -9.86 -7.53
C LEU A 187 19.17 -10.44 -8.30
#